data_AF-A0A8H2W8E1-F1
#
_entry.id   AF-A0A8H2W8E1-F1
#
_cell.length_a   1.000
_cell.length_b   1.000
_cell.length_c   1.000
_cell.angle_alpha   90.00
_cell.angle_beta   90.00
_cell.angle_gamma   90.00
#
_symmetry.space_group_name_H-M   'P 1'
#
loop_
_entity.id
_entity.type
_entity.pdbx_description
1 polymer ?
#
loop_
_entity_poly.entity_id
_entity_poly.type
_entity_poly.pdbx_seq_one_letter_code
_entity_poly.pdbx_strand_id
1 'polypeptide(L)'
;MNRLPDVRYPVLVPNMKGLDTLLDLVATTKLEPTAQPLTNEIAVFTAASDGFNKANTNATVKESLQRLAPVVQKALENNLRVRGYVSTVITCPYDGTTEPQRVREVTKELIQMGCYEVSLGDTVGTGTPESMKRMLNEVVKDTKVELLAAHVGFGGVGQLGI
;
A
#
# COMPACT_ATOMS: atom_id res chain seq x y z
N MET A 1 23.17 5.41 -10.80
CA MET A 1 23.03 4.17 -10.01
C MET A 1 22.95 3.02 -11.00
N ASN A 2 23.79 2.00 -10.89
CA ASN A 2 23.72 0.84 -11.78
C ASN A 2 22.62 -0.11 -11.28
N ARG A 3 21.50 -0.19 -12.01
CA ARG A 3 20.41 -1.13 -11.72
C ARG A 3 20.82 -2.54 -12.14
N LEU A 4 20.51 -3.52 -11.30
CA LEU A 4 20.67 -4.92 -11.65
C LEU A 4 19.54 -5.36 -12.59
N PRO A 5 19.82 -6.23 -13.58
CA PRO A 5 18.78 -6.82 -14.42
C PRO A 5 17.78 -7.59 -13.55
N ASP A 6 16.50 -7.56 -13.95
CA ASP A 6 15.39 -8.22 -13.27
C ASP A 6 15.09 -7.79 -11.81
N VAL A 7 15.79 -6.75 -11.31
CA VAL A 7 15.54 -6.17 -9.98
C VAL A 7 14.66 -4.92 -10.07
N ARG A 8 13.67 -4.88 -9.18
CA ARG A 8 12.73 -3.77 -9.03
C ARG A 8 13.17 -2.86 -7.89
N TYR A 9 12.94 -1.57 -8.07
CA TYR A 9 13.30 -0.52 -7.12
C TYR A 9 12.05 0.32 -6.83
N PRO A 10 11.06 -0.21 -6.08
CA PRO A 10 9.82 0.51 -5.81
C PRO A 10 10.08 1.77 -4.98
N VAL A 11 9.37 2.85 -5.29
CA VAL A 11 9.44 4.11 -4.54
C VAL A 11 8.08 4.48 -3.97
N LEU A 12 8.06 5.04 -2.76
CA LEU A 12 6.82 5.47 -2.12
C LEU A 12 6.31 6.78 -2.75
N VAL A 13 5.06 6.79 -3.20
CA VAL A 13 4.38 7.96 -3.76
C VAL A 13 3.11 8.23 -2.95
N PRO A 14 3.15 9.17 -2.00
CA PRO A 14 2.02 9.41 -1.09
C PRO A 14 0.85 10.18 -1.71
N ASN A 15 1.09 10.91 -2.80
CA ASN A 15 0.12 11.82 -3.41
C ASN A 15 0.55 12.25 -4.83
N MET A 16 -0.31 13.02 -5.50
CA MET A 16 -0.08 13.52 -6.87
C MET A 16 1.22 14.33 -7.00
N LYS A 17 1.52 15.21 -6.05
CA LYS A 17 2.76 16.00 -6.08
C LYS A 17 4.01 15.11 -6.06
N GLY A 18 3.97 14.03 -5.27
CA GLY A 18 5.05 13.03 -5.24
C GLY A 18 5.20 12.30 -6.58
N LEU A 19 4.08 11.98 -7.24
CA LEU A 19 4.09 11.37 -8.57
C LEU A 19 4.66 12.34 -9.62
N ASP A 20 4.20 13.59 -9.63
CA ASP A 20 4.69 14.61 -10.57
C ASP A 20 6.20 14.80 -10.44
N THR A 21 6.69 14.90 -9.20
CA THR A 21 8.13 15.00 -8.91
C THR A 21 8.89 13.78 -9.45
N LEU A 22 8.34 12.57 -9.28
CA LEU A 22 8.96 11.35 -9.81
C LEU A 22 9.00 11.37 -11.34
N LEU A 23 7.93 11.78 -12.00
CA LEU A 23 7.84 11.82 -13.46
C LEU A 23 8.83 12.85 -14.04
N ASP A 24 9.00 14.01 -13.40
CA ASP A 24 10.00 15.01 -13.78
C ASP A 24 11.43 14.47 -13.67
N LEU A 25 11.72 13.76 -12.57
CA LEU A 25 13.03 13.09 -12.38
C LEU A 25 13.27 11.97 -13.41
N VAL A 26 12.24 11.21 -13.77
CA VAL A 26 12.33 10.19 -14.83
C VAL A 26 12.52 10.84 -16.20
N ALA A 27 11.89 11.98 -16.48
CA ALA A 27 12.06 12.70 -17.74
C ALA A 27 13.48 13.26 -17.89
N THR A 28 14.03 13.85 -16.84
CA THR A 28 15.41 14.41 -16.84
C THR A 28 16.50 13.33 -16.95
N THR A 29 16.28 12.15 -16.38
CA THR A 29 17.26 11.04 -16.44
C THR A 29 17.26 10.28 -17.76
N LYS A 30 16.18 10.39 -18.57
CA LYS A 30 16.10 9.82 -19.93
C LYS A 30 16.96 10.53 -20.98
N LEU A 31 17.62 11.64 -20.62
CA LEU A 31 18.50 12.37 -21.55
C LEU A 31 19.78 11.59 -21.92
N GLU A 32 20.12 10.56 -21.15
CA GLU A 32 21.22 9.65 -21.45
C GLU A 32 20.71 8.41 -22.22
N PRO A 33 21.17 8.14 -23.45
CA PRO A 33 20.64 7.08 -24.32
C PRO A 33 20.68 5.66 -23.73
N THR A 34 21.58 5.43 -22.78
CA THR A 34 21.78 4.13 -22.12
C THR A 34 21.19 4.09 -20.71
N ALA A 35 20.57 5.18 -20.24
CA ALA A 35 20.06 5.25 -18.88
C ALA A 35 18.74 4.48 -18.73
N GLN A 36 18.75 3.55 -17.78
CA GLN A 36 17.53 2.91 -17.32
C GLN A 36 16.69 3.93 -16.50
N PRO A 37 15.35 3.86 -16.55
CA PRO A 37 14.53 4.72 -15.71
C PRO A 37 14.84 4.47 -14.23
N LEU A 38 14.81 5.52 -13.41
CA LEU A 38 15.08 5.46 -11.96
C LEU A 38 14.24 4.39 -11.26
N THR A 39 12.98 4.25 -11.68
CA THR A 39 12.07 3.21 -11.24
C THR A 39 11.05 2.90 -12.34
N ASN A 40 10.45 1.72 -12.23
CA ASN A 40 9.30 1.27 -13.00
C ASN A 40 8.12 0.85 -12.08
N GLU A 41 8.23 1.15 -10.78
CA GLU A 41 7.28 0.70 -9.77
C GLU A 41 7.13 1.72 -8.66
N ILE A 42 5.90 2.01 -8.28
CA ILE A 42 5.58 2.87 -7.15
C ILE A 42 4.77 2.11 -6.11
N ALA A 43 4.82 2.59 -4.87
CA ALA A 43 3.99 2.15 -3.78
C ALA A 43 3.07 3.29 -3.33
N VAL A 44 1.79 2.98 -3.15
CA VAL A 44 0.81 3.86 -2.49
C VAL A 44 0.35 3.20 -1.20
N PHE A 45 -0.12 3.98 -0.24
CA PHE A 45 -0.58 3.44 1.04
C PHE A 45 -1.87 4.11 1.51
N THR A 46 -2.65 3.33 2.23
CA THR A 46 -3.82 3.75 3.00
C THR A 46 -3.93 2.84 4.24
N ALA A 47 -5.04 2.91 4.96
CA ALA A 47 -5.28 2.07 6.14
C ALA A 47 -6.67 1.43 6.09
N ALA A 48 -6.88 0.42 6.95
CA ALA A 48 -8.20 -0.15 7.19
C ALA A 48 -8.99 0.61 8.27
N SER A 49 -8.39 1.61 8.94
CA SER A 49 -9.00 2.41 10.00
C SER A 49 -9.04 3.90 9.66
N ASP A 50 -10.17 4.54 9.93
CA ASP A 50 -10.31 5.99 9.74
C ASP A 50 -9.49 6.78 10.75
N GLY A 51 -9.39 6.34 12.01
CA GLY A 51 -8.57 6.98 13.04
C GLY A 51 -7.09 7.01 12.64
N PHE A 52 -6.55 5.87 12.19
CA PHE A 52 -5.16 5.81 11.71
C PHE A 52 -4.97 6.68 10.47
N ASN A 53 -5.89 6.62 9.51
CA ASN A 53 -5.73 7.35 8.26
C ASN A 53 -5.84 8.87 8.45
N LYS A 54 -6.72 9.32 9.36
CA LYS A 54 -6.81 10.73 9.76
C LYS A 54 -5.54 11.20 10.46
N ALA A 55 -4.96 10.40 11.36
CA ALA A 55 -3.71 10.74 12.01
C ALA A 55 -2.53 10.86 11.02
N ASN A 56 -2.51 10.04 9.96
CA ASN A 56 -1.40 10.01 8.99
C ASN A 56 -1.56 10.98 7.82
N THR A 57 -2.78 11.16 7.30
CA THR A 57 -3.03 11.90 6.05
C THR A 57 -4.16 12.92 6.14
N ASN A 58 -4.73 13.11 7.34
CA ASN A 58 -5.87 13.98 7.59
C ASN A 58 -7.06 13.68 6.66
N ALA A 59 -7.33 12.39 6.45
CA ALA A 59 -8.41 11.89 5.60
C ALA A 59 -8.99 10.60 6.16
N THR A 60 -10.30 10.39 5.98
CA THR A 60 -10.90 9.06 6.12
C THR A 60 -10.30 8.09 5.09
N VAL A 61 -10.48 6.79 5.30
CA VAL A 61 -10.05 5.77 4.34
C VAL A 61 -10.72 5.99 2.98
N LYS A 62 -12.01 6.34 2.96
CA LYS A 62 -12.75 6.63 1.72
C LYS A 62 -12.15 7.82 0.96
N GLU A 63 -11.88 8.91 1.66
CA GLU A 63 -11.27 10.11 1.04
C GLU A 63 -9.84 9.83 0.55
N SER A 64 -9.07 9.03 1.29
CA SER A 64 -7.74 8.60 0.85
C SER A 64 -7.79 7.78 -0.42
N LEU A 65 -8.68 6.78 -0.50
CA LEU A 65 -8.91 6.01 -1.73
C LEU A 65 -9.30 6.91 -2.92
N GLN A 66 -10.18 7.89 -2.70
CA GLN A 66 -10.55 8.88 -3.73
C GLN A 66 -9.37 9.74 -4.18
N ARG A 67 -8.46 10.11 -3.27
CA ARG A 67 -7.24 10.87 -3.60
C ARG A 67 -6.20 9.99 -4.31
N LEU A 68 -6.15 8.71 -4.01
CA LEU A 68 -5.21 7.76 -4.61
C LEU A 68 -5.63 7.34 -6.01
N ALA A 69 -6.92 7.19 -6.30
CA ALA A 69 -7.42 6.77 -7.62
C ALA A 69 -6.77 7.54 -8.81
N PRO A 70 -6.75 8.89 -8.84
CA PRO A 70 -6.09 9.61 -9.94
C PRO A 70 -4.55 9.46 -9.95
N VAL A 71 -3.92 9.22 -8.79
CA VAL A 71 -2.47 8.96 -8.70
C VAL A 71 -2.14 7.60 -9.33
N VAL A 72 -2.90 6.57 -8.98
CA VAL A 72 -2.75 5.22 -9.55
C VAL A 72 -2.96 5.28 -11.06
N GLN A 73 -4.04 5.91 -11.52
CA GLN A 73 -4.34 6.05 -12.95
C GLN A 73 -3.18 6.72 -13.71
N LYS A 74 -2.71 7.88 -13.24
CA LYS A 74 -1.62 8.61 -13.91
C LYS A 74 -0.30 7.82 -13.90
N ALA A 75 -0.03 7.06 -12.84
CA ALA A 75 1.14 6.19 -12.78
C ALA A 75 1.08 5.08 -13.84
N LEU A 76 -0.09 4.42 -13.98
CA LEU A 76 -0.32 3.39 -14.99
C LEU A 76 -0.19 3.95 -16.42
N GLU A 77 -0.74 5.14 -16.69
CA GLU A 77 -0.60 5.86 -17.97
C GLU A 77 0.87 6.16 -18.32
N ASN A 78 1.74 6.25 -17.31
CA ASN A 78 3.19 6.46 -17.47
C ASN A 78 4.00 5.15 -17.41
N ASN A 79 3.34 3.99 -17.58
CA ASN A 79 3.95 2.65 -17.56
C ASN A 79 4.62 2.30 -16.22
N LEU A 80 4.17 2.89 -15.12
CA LEU A 80 4.59 2.51 -13.76
C LEU A 80 3.61 1.46 -13.23
N ARG A 81 4.16 0.40 -12.61
CA ARG A 81 3.36 -0.52 -11.82
C ARG A 81 3.07 0.07 -10.46
N VAL A 82 1.91 -0.26 -9.89
CA VAL A 82 1.52 0.25 -8.57
C VAL A 82 1.31 -0.90 -7.60
N ARG A 83 2.00 -0.84 -6.45
CA ARG A 83 1.76 -1.71 -5.30
C ARG A 83 0.95 -0.93 -4.25
N GLY A 84 -0.13 -1.52 -3.76
CA GLY A 84 -0.94 -0.95 -2.69
C GLY A 84 -0.46 -1.44 -1.31
N TYR A 85 -0.56 -0.60 -0.29
CA TYR A 85 -0.35 -0.98 1.11
C TYR A 85 -1.58 -0.63 1.94
N VAL A 86 -2.01 -1.57 2.77
CA VAL A 86 -3.10 -1.36 3.74
C VAL A 86 -2.51 -1.50 5.14
N SER A 87 -2.45 -0.39 5.88
CA SER A 87 -2.05 -0.37 7.29
C SER A 87 -3.18 -0.86 8.21
N THR A 88 -2.79 -1.21 9.43
CA THR A 88 -3.68 -1.60 10.54
C THR A 88 -4.66 -2.71 10.16
N VAL A 89 -4.18 -3.80 9.53
CA VAL A 89 -5.07 -4.89 9.08
C VAL A 89 -5.58 -5.80 10.21
N ILE A 90 -4.96 -5.74 11.40
CA ILE A 90 -5.37 -6.51 12.59
C ILE A 90 -5.86 -5.57 13.68
N THR A 91 -5.03 -4.60 14.04
CA THR A 91 -5.32 -3.63 15.09
C THR A 91 -4.86 -2.25 14.66
N CYS A 92 -5.66 -1.25 15.03
CA CYS A 92 -5.35 0.16 14.93
C CYS A 92 -5.09 0.71 16.34
N PRO A 93 -4.04 1.54 16.54
CA PRO A 93 -3.76 2.18 17.82
C PRO A 93 -4.80 3.25 18.21
N TYR A 94 -5.67 3.67 17.28
CA TYR A 94 -6.71 4.68 17.51
C TYR A 94 -8.11 4.08 17.63
N ASP A 95 -8.46 3.14 16.75
CA ASP A 95 -9.81 2.58 16.64
C ASP A 95 -9.94 1.18 17.26
N GLY A 96 -8.82 0.59 17.72
CA GLY A 96 -8.78 -0.77 18.27
C GLY A 96 -8.81 -1.85 17.20
N THR A 97 -9.53 -2.94 17.45
CA THR A 97 -9.57 -4.10 16.55
C THR A 97 -10.13 -3.72 15.19
N THR A 98 -9.44 -4.12 14.12
CA THR A 98 -9.89 -3.90 12.75
C THR A 98 -10.70 -5.10 12.27
N GLU A 99 -11.92 -4.85 11.79
CA GLU A 99 -12.76 -5.92 11.23
C GLU A 99 -12.20 -6.41 9.88
N PRO A 100 -12.05 -7.73 9.67
CA PRO A 100 -11.55 -8.31 8.42
C PRO A 100 -12.29 -7.83 7.15
N GLN A 101 -13.59 -7.58 7.25
CA GLN A 101 -14.42 -7.10 6.13
C GLN A 101 -13.93 -5.73 5.65
N ARG A 102 -13.47 -4.89 6.57
CA ARG A 102 -12.93 -3.58 6.24
C ARG A 102 -11.64 -3.69 5.45
N VAL A 103 -10.76 -4.62 5.84
CA VAL A 103 -9.53 -4.94 5.12
C VAL A 103 -9.86 -5.46 3.71
N ARG A 104 -10.85 -6.35 3.58
CA ARG A 104 -11.31 -6.87 2.29
C ARG A 104 -11.79 -5.75 1.36
N GLU A 105 -12.64 -4.85 1.86
CA GLU A 105 -13.15 -3.71 1.08
C GLU A 105 -12.02 -2.83 0.54
N VAL A 106 -11.10 -2.41 1.42
CA VAL A 106 -9.98 -1.53 1.02
C VAL A 106 -9.05 -2.24 0.04
N THR A 107 -8.77 -3.53 0.26
CA THR A 107 -7.93 -4.35 -0.64
C THR A 107 -8.56 -4.46 -2.02
N LYS A 108 -9.86 -4.75 -2.08
CA LYS A 108 -10.62 -4.84 -3.33
C LYS A 108 -10.57 -3.53 -4.11
N GLU A 109 -10.78 -2.40 -3.45
CA GLU A 109 -10.71 -1.07 -4.07
C GLU A 109 -9.32 -0.80 -4.68
N LEU A 110 -8.23 -1.08 -3.95
CA LEU A 110 -6.87 -0.90 -4.46
C LEU A 110 -6.59 -1.75 -5.71
N ILE A 111 -7.05 -3.00 -5.71
CA ILE A 111 -6.91 -3.90 -6.87
C ILE A 111 -7.75 -3.40 -8.05
N GLN A 112 -8.98 -2.95 -7.80
CA GLN A 112 -9.85 -2.37 -8.84
C GLN A 112 -9.30 -1.09 -9.44
N MET A 113 -8.53 -0.29 -8.67
CA MET A 113 -7.79 0.87 -9.19
C MET A 113 -6.61 0.48 -10.11
N GLY A 114 -6.19 -0.79 -10.11
CA GLY A 114 -5.09 -1.30 -10.92
C GLY A 114 -3.80 -1.57 -10.15
N CYS A 115 -3.83 -1.63 -8.81
CA CYS A 115 -2.70 -2.15 -8.05
C CYS A 115 -2.50 -3.62 -8.41
N TYR A 116 -1.30 -4.00 -8.84
CA TYR A 116 -1.02 -5.38 -9.23
C TYR A 116 -0.85 -6.32 -8.02
N GLU A 117 -0.54 -5.75 -6.85
CA GLU A 117 -0.38 -6.45 -5.58
C GLU A 117 -0.74 -5.50 -4.43
N VAL A 118 -1.37 -6.04 -3.39
CA VAL A 118 -1.69 -5.34 -2.14
C VAL A 118 -0.97 -6.00 -0.97
N SER A 119 -0.19 -5.22 -0.24
CA SER A 119 0.50 -5.63 0.97
C SER A 119 -0.35 -5.33 2.20
N LEU A 120 -0.70 -6.38 2.94
CA LEU A 120 -1.52 -6.34 4.15
C LEU A 120 -0.62 -6.16 5.37
N GLY A 121 -0.67 -4.96 5.95
CA GLY A 121 0.24 -4.50 7.00
C GLY A 121 -0.32 -4.64 8.41
N ASP A 122 0.25 -5.56 9.20
CA ASP A 122 0.10 -5.54 10.66
C ASP A 122 1.06 -4.48 11.24
N THR A 123 0.63 -3.22 11.14
CA THR A 123 1.47 -2.05 11.42
C THR A 123 1.92 -1.95 12.88
N VAL A 124 1.08 -2.39 13.81
CA VAL A 124 1.41 -2.41 15.24
C VAL A 124 2.15 -3.69 15.61
N GLY A 125 1.91 -4.78 14.88
CA GLY A 125 2.55 -6.08 15.13
C GLY A 125 1.87 -6.87 16.25
N THR A 126 0.58 -6.67 16.47
CA THR A 126 -0.24 -7.39 17.47
C THR A 126 -0.88 -8.66 16.90
N GLY A 127 -0.66 -8.95 15.61
CA GLY A 127 -1.17 -10.10 14.90
C GLY A 127 -0.71 -11.42 15.50
N THR A 128 -1.66 -12.35 15.63
CA THR A 128 -1.39 -13.75 15.94
C THR A 128 -1.63 -14.57 14.67
N PRO A 129 -1.14 -15.82 14.58
CA PRO A 129 -1.46 -16.70 13.47
C PRO A 129 -2.97 -16.84 13.23
N GLU A 130 -3.77 -16.84 14.30
CA GLU A 130 -5.22 -16.98 14.21
C GLU A 130 -5.92 -15.72 13.72
N SER A 131 -5.52 -14.53 14.19
CA SER A 131 -6.09 -13.27 13.68
C SER A 131 -5.69 -13.02 12.22
N MET A 132 -4.44 -13.34 11.86
CA MET A 132 -3.97 -13.29 10.47
C MET A 132 -4.77 -14.24 9.57
N LYS A 133 -4.97 -15.49 10.01
CA LYS A 133 -5.78 -16.47 9.27
C LYS A 133 -7.23 -16.00 9.08
N ARG A 134 -7.86 -15.45 10.13
CA ARG A 134 -9.22 -14.88 10.04
C ARG A 134 -9.28 -13.74 9.03
N MET A 135 -8.31 -12.84 9.07
CA MET A 135 -8.21 -11.71 8.16
C MET A 135 -8.03 -12.17 6.70
N LEU A 136 -7.05 -13.05 6.44
CA LEU A 136 -6.79 -13.58 5.10
C LEU A 136 -7.99 -14.35 4.53
N ASN A 137 -8.64 -15.19 5.34
CA ASN A 137 -9.85 -15.93 4.91
C ASN A 137 -10.99 -15.00 4.47
N GLU A 138 -11.08 -13.79 5.04
CA GLU A 138 -12.06 -12.81 4.60
C GLU A 138 -11.63 -12.12 3.29
N VAL A 139 -10.36 -11.69 3.21
CA VAL A 139 -9.84 -10.96 2.04
C VAL A 139 -9.90 -11.81 0.77
N VAL A 140 -9.59 -13.10 0.85
CA VAL A 140 -9.59 -13.99 -0.33
C VAL A 140 -10.97 -14.28 -0.92
N LYS A 141 -12.06 -13.83 -0.27
CA LYS A 141 -13.41 -13.94 -0.83
C LYS A 141 -13.62 -13.07 -2.07
N ASP A 142 -12.92 -11.93 -2.14
CA ASP A 142 -13.04 -10.95 -3.24
C ASP A 142 -11.73 -10.79 -4.03
N THR A 143 -10.69 -11.55 -3.70
CA THR A 143 -9.34 -11.35 -4.24
C THR A 143 -8.57 -12.66 -4.34
N LYS A 144 -7.70 -12.78 -5.34
CA LYS A 144 -6.81 -13.94 -5.50
C LYS A 144 -5.57 -13.81 -4.61
N VAL A 145 -5.13 -14.93 -4.04
CA VAL A 145 -3.94 -14.99 -3.17
C VAL A 145 -2.68 -14.47 -3.87
N GLU A 146 -2.55 -14.68 -5.18
CA GLU A 146 -1.42 -14.20 -6.00
C GLU A 146 -1.27 -12.68 -6.06
N LEU A 147 -2.30 -11.92 -5.68
CA LEU A 147 -2.29 -10.45 -5.62
C LEU A 147 -2.02 -9.92 -4.21
N LEU A 148 -1.72 -10.80 -3.24
CA LEU A 148 -1.58 -10.44 -1.83
C LEU A 148 -0.13 -10.65 -1.38
N ALA A 149 0.34 -9.72 -0.57
CA ALA A 149 1.54 -9.85 0.24
C ALA A 149 1.22 -9.56 1.72
N ALA A 150 2.07 -10.04 2.63
CA ALA A 150 1.96 -9.76 4.05
C ALA A 150 3.15 -8.90 4.51
N HIS A 151 2.87 -7.86 5.28
CA HIS A 151 3.88 -7.05 5.98
C HIS A 151 3.59 -7.15 7.48
N VAL A 152 4.25 -8.09 8.14
CA VAL A 152 4.02 -8.38 9.56
C VAL A 152 5.01 -7.57 10.40
N GLY A 153 4.51 -6.56 11.11
CA GLY A 153 5.30 -5.82 12.08
C GLY A 153 5.63 -6.67 13.31
N PHE A 154 6.70 -6.31 14.00
CA PHE A 154 7.06 -6.92 15.28
C PHE A 154 6.64 -5.99 16.42
N GLY A 155 5.45 -6.25 16.96
CA GLY A 155 4.97 -5.69 18.22
C GLY A 155 5.10 -6.78 19.29
N GLY A 156 5.83 -6.51 20.36
CA GLY A 156 5.86 -7.46 21.48
C GLY A 156 4.45 -7.62 22.06
N VAL A 157 4.07 -8.85 22.42
CA VAL A 157 2.80 -9.22 23.09
C VAL A 157 2.63 -8.54 24.47
N GLY A 158 3.45 -7.53 24.82
CA GLY A 158 3.50 -6.87 26.12
C GLY A 158 3.50 -5.33 26.09
N GLN A 159 3.16 -4.68 24.96
CA GLN A 159 3.11 -3.20 24.88
C GLN A 159 1.72 -2.57 24.96
N LEU A 160 0.65 -3.38 25.05
CA LEU A 160 -0.65 -2.90 25.49
C LEU A 160 -0.77 -3.19 26.98
N GLY A 161 -0.32 -2.23 27.79
CA GLY A 161 -0.53 -2.23 29.23
C GLY A 161 -2.01 -2.31 29.56
N ILE A 162 -2.42 -3.47 30.06
CA ILE A 162 -3.51 -3.60 31.03
C ILE A 162 -2.93 -3.32 32.41
#